data_AF-A0A6P6UE89-F1
#
_entry.id   AF-A0A6P6UE89-F1
#
_cell.length_a   1.000
_cell.length_b   1.000
_cell.length_c   1.000
_cell.angle_alpha   90.00
_cell.angle_beta   90.00
_cell.angle_gamma   90.00
#
_symmetry.space_group_name_H-M   'P 1'
#
loop_
_entity.id
_entity.type
_entity.pdbx_description
1 polymer ?
#
loop_
_entity_poly.entity_id
_entity_poly.type
_entity_poly.pdbx_seq_one_letter_code
_entity_poly.pdbx_strand_id
1 'polypeptide(L)'
;MATSNTTLLPPLSPPSSDSHSDSGTSSRQHQHTDLSSTIFKSYLELTGHQSSPQHQDLIKIQSFLTSSRSGALSCLICLERIKPTDPTWSCSSRCFAVFHLLCIQSWAHQSSNLAAARAASRAATLNDDTLRWHCPKCRIEYPKSQTPKYYYCFCGKLENPPHDPWILPHSCGEICGRPLTYNCGHECLLLCHPGPCPSCPKLVKTKCYCGAKEDVRRCGFKDFSCKGVCRKTLACGSHRCGEICHDGDCPMCRKKGVYKCQCGKVELERECCERIFRCENPCQKLLGCGRHVCERGCHKGNCGECPLQGKRTCPCGKRVYEGMACDVVVPLCGATCDKLLSCGFHRCPERCHRGPCIETCRTVVTKSSRCGSARKQVILKVIGKMR
;
A
#
# COMPACT_ATOMS: atom_id res chain seq x y z
N MET A 1 -42.60 51.34 -81.02
CA MET A 1 -43.86 50.59 -80.90
C MET A 1 -43.96 50.19 -79.42
N ALA A 2 -44.59 51.04 -78.61
CA ALA A 2 -45.96 50.87 -78.06
C ALA A 2 -45.98 49.82 -76.94
N THR A 3 -46.52 49.99 -75.73
CA THR A 3 -47.24 51.08 -75.05
C THR A 3 -47.33 50.69 -73.57
N SER A 4 -47.39 51.68 -72.68
CA SER A 4 -47.71 51.58 -71.25
C SER A 4 -49.09 50.96 -70.98
N ASN A 5 -49.31 50.38 -69.78
CA ASN A 5 -50.42 50.80 -68.92
C ASN A 5 -50.40 50.22 -67.48
N THR A 6 -50.47 51.15 -66.54
CA THR A 6 -50.87 51.09 -65.11
C THR A 6 -52.40 50.82 -65.03
N THR A 7 -53.01 50.23 -63.99
CA THR A 7 -53.58 50.87 -62.75
C THR A 7 -54.55 49.80 -62.15
N LEU A 8 -54.61 49.48 -60.85
CA LEU A 8 -55.41 50.13 -59.77
C LEU A 8 -55.30 49.35 -58.43
N LEU A 9 -55.17 50.08 -57.32
CA LEU A 9 -55.38 49.73 -55.89
C LEU A 9 -56.81 50.19 -55.46
N PRO A 10 -57.35 50.08 -54.19
CA PRO A 10 -56.87 49.59 -52.86
C PRO A 10 -57.97 48.73 -52.10
N PRO A 11 -58.16 48.64 -50.74
CA PRO A 11 -57.36 48.99 -49.54
C PRO A 11 -57.28 47.92 -48.38
N LEU A 12 -56.41 48.24 -47.41
CA LEU A 12 -56.21 47.84 -45.98
C LEU A 12 -57.14 46.82 -45.25
N SER A 13 -56.55 45.84 -44.54
CA SER A 13 -56.43 45.76 -43.03
C SER A 13 -56.13 44.31 -42.53
N PRO A 14 -55.41 44.12 -41.40
CA PRO A 14 -55.00 42.80 -40.86
C PRO A 14 -55.96 42.28 -39.76
N PRO A 15 -55.85 41.01 -39.31
CA PRO A 15 -55.13 40.79 -38.05
C PRO A 15 -54.37 39.45 -37.92
N SER A 16 -53.42 39.50 -36.98
CA SER A 16 -52.70 38.44 -36.29
C SER A 16 -53.57 37.35 -35.65
N SER A 17 -53.08 36.09 -35.60
CA SER A 17 -53.07 35.20 -34.42
C SER A 17 -52.38 33.85 -34.71
N ASP A 18 -51.26 33.64 -34.03
CA ASP A 18 -50.80 32.44 -33.31
C ASP A 18 -51.07 31.01 -33.86
N SER A 19 -49.93 30.35 -34.14
CA SER A 19 -49.47 29.12 -33.47
C SER A 19 -49.86 27.70 -33.96
N HIS A 20 -48.78 26.98 -34.29
CA HIS A 20 -48.50 25.55 -34.22
C HIS A 20 -49.10 24.59 -35.27
N SER A 21 -48.24 24.03 -36.13
CA SER A 21 -47.67 22.68 -35.91
C SER A 21 -46.78 22.25 -37.07
N ASP A 22 -45.57 21.82 -36.72
CA ASP A 22 -44.52 21.33 -37.61
C ASP A 22 -44.89 20.00 -38.28
N SER A 23 -44.50 19.86 -39.54
CA SER A 23 -44.18 18.57 -40.14
C SER A 23 -43.15 18.71 -41.26
N GLY A 24 -41.94 18.25 -40.96
CA GLY A 24 -41.10 17.47 -41.87
C GLY A 24 -40.36 18.23 -42.97
N THR A 25 -39.13 18.64 -42.69
CA THR A 25 -38.09 18.67 -43.73
C THR A 25 -36.89 17.84 -43.30
N SER A 26 -36.64 16.78 -44.07
CA SER A 26 -35.52 15.86 -43.92
C SER A 26 -34.21 16.57 -44.26
N SER A 27 -33.39 16.83 -43.24
CA SER A 27 -32.02 17.32 -43.40
C SER A 27 -31.10 16.21 -43.89
N ARG A 28 -30.61 16.34 -45.12
CA ARG A 28 -29.52 15.55 -45.69
C ARG A 28 -28.23 15.76 -44.87
N GLN A 29 -27.90 14.82 -44.00
CA GLN A 29 -26.57 14.72 -43.38
C GLN A 29 -25.65 13.92 -44.31
N HIS A 30 -24.85 14.62 -45.11
CA HIS A 30 -23.76 14.00 -45.87
C HIS A 30 -22.60 13.64 -44.94
N GLN A 31 -22.37 12.33 -44.79
CA GLN A 31 -21.07 11.65 -44.78
C GLN A 31 -19.87 12.44 -44.23
N HIS A 32 -19.71 12.46 -42.90
CA HIS A 32 -18.40 12.41 -42.28
C HIS A 32 -18.41 11.21 -41.34
N THR A 33 -17.64 10.17 -41.67
CA THR A 33 -17.45 9.00 -40.83
C THR A 33 -17.17 9.45 -39.39
N ASP A 34 -18.00 9.04 -38.44
CA ASP A 34 -17.89 9.46 -37.06
C ASP A 34 -16.57 8.95 -36.49
N LEU A 35 -15.54 9.80 -36.43
CA LEU A 35 -14.20 9.45 -35.92
C LEU A 35 -14.27 8.81 -34.53
N SER A 36 -15.30 9.16 -33.72
CA SER A 36 -15.53 8.51 -32.43
C SER A 36 -15.81 7.01 -32.59
N SER A 37 -16.67 6.63 -33.55
CA SER A 37 -16.94 5.22 -33.88
C SER A 37 -15.68 4.47 -34.31
N THR A 38 -14.74 5.15 -34.98
CA THR A 38 -13.46 4.56 -35.40
C THR A 38 -12.52 4.36 -34.21
N ILE A 39 -12.42 5.35 -33.31
CA ILE A 39 -11.60 5.26 -32.10
C ILE A 39 -12.08 4.12 -31.18
N PHE A 40 -13.40 3.92 -31.07
CA PHE A 40 -14.01 2.92 -30.19
C PHE A 40 -14.25 1.54 -30.84
N LYS A 41 -14.06 1.39 -32.14
CA LYS A 41 -14.45 0.20 -32.90
C LYS A 41 -13.95 -1.11 -32.27
N SER A 42 -12.64 -1.22 -32.05
CA SER A 42 -11.99 -2.40 -31.48
C SER A 42 -12.50 -2.75 -30.07
N TYR A 43 -12.85 -1.73 -29.29
CA TYR A 43 -13.37 -1.90 -27.94
C TYR A 43 -14.82 -2.38 -27.97
N LEU A 44 -15.66 -1.78 -28.80
CA LEU A 44 -17.09 -2.11 -28.88
C LEU A 44 -17.31 -3.54 -29.40
N GLU A 45 -16.53 -3.97 -30.39
CA GLU A 45 -16.54 -5.35 -30.92
C GLU A 45 -16.32 -6.40 -29.83
N LEU A 46 -15.42 -6.13 -28.87
CA LEU A 46 -15.11 -7.05 -27.78
C LEU A 46 -16.16 -7.05 -26.66
N THR A 47 -16.90 -5.96 -26.48
CA THR A 47 -17.82 -5.82 -25.35
C THR A 47 -19.18 -6.46 -25.56
N GLY A 48 -19.61 -6.64 -26.83
CA GLY A 48 -21.01 -6.93 -27.15
C GLY A 48 -21.94 -5.81 -26.67
N HIS A 49 -23.15 -5.70 -27.20
CA HIS A 49 -24.12 -4.63 -26.87
C HIS A 49 -24.70 -4.71 -25.43
N GLN A 50 -23.96 -5.16 -24.43
CA GLN A 50 -24.43 -5.25 -23.05
C GLN A 50 -24.07 -4.00 -22.24
N SER A 51 -25.12 -3.20 -22.00
CA SER A 51 -25.15 -1.97 -21.22
C SER A 51 -25.02 -2.26 -19.71
N SER A 52 -23.85 -1.94 -19.14
CA SER A 52 -23.62 -1.86 -17.69
C SER A 52 -22.37 -0.98 -17.42
N PRO A 53 -22.00 -0.67 -16.16
CA PRO A 53 -21.77 0.66 -15.57
C PRO A 53 -20.49 1.40 -16.06
N GLN A 54 -19.88 0.97 -17.16
CA GLN A 54 -18.73 1.55 -17.84
C GLN A 54 -19.07 2.70 -18.81
N HIS A 55 -20.34 3.14 -18.86
CA HIS A 55 -20.74 4.29 -19.67
C HIS A 55 -19.95 5.55 -19.25
N GLN A 56 -19.56 5.72 -17.98
CA GLN A 56 -18.94 6.97 -17.52
C GLN A 56 -17.56 7.27 -18.10
N ASP A 57 -16.66 6.29 -18.20
CA ASP A 57 -15.31 6.54 -18.74
C ASP A 57 -15.36 6.71 -20.27
N LEU A 58 -16.24 5.96 -20.94
CA LEU A 58 -16.51 6.15 -22.36
C LEU A 58 -17.17 7.51 -22.63
N ILE A 59 -18.13 7.95 -21.80
CA ILE A 59 -18.71 9.30 -21.85
C ILE A 59 -17.62 10.34 -21.69
N LYS A 60 -16.69 10.18 -20.75
CA LYS A 60 -15.60 11.14 -20.54
C LYS A 60 -14.70 11.22 -21.76
N ILE A 61 -14.31 10.09 -22.34
CA ILE A 61 -13.52 10.09 -23.59
C ILE A 61 -14.32 10.79 -24.69
N GLN A 62 -15.61 10.47 -24.84
CA GLN A 62 -16.48 11.09 -25.83
C GLN A 62 -16.63 12.60 -25.61
N SER A 63 -16.74 13.07 -24.37
CA SER A 63 -16.80 14.51 -24.07
C SER A 63 -15.49 15.22 -24.40
N PHE A 64 -14.33 14.61 -24.06
CA PHE A 64 -13.02 15.13 -24.46
C PHE A 64 -12.84 15.14 -25.98
N LEU A 65 -13.31 14.11 -26.69
CA LEU A 65 -13.28 14.05 -28.15
C LEU A 65 -14.13 15.16 -28.76
N THR A 66 -15.35 15.37 -28.24
CA THR A 66 -16.23 16.46 -28.69
C THR A 66 -15.57 17.82 -28.45
N SER A 67 -14.99 18.06 -27.27
CA SER A 67 -14.29 19.32 -26.95
C SER A 67 -13.04 19.55 -27.81
N SER A 68 -12.30 18.47 -28.13
CA SER A 68 -11.13 18.53 -29.00
C SER A 68 -11.51 18.87 -30.45
N ARG A 69 -12.60 18.27 -30.95
CA ARG A 69 -13.11 18.49 -32.31
C ARG A 69 -13.74 19.86 -32.52
N SER A 70 -14.51 20.34 -31.54
CA SER A 70 -15.15 21.66 -31.64
C SER A 70 -14.17 22.83 -31.48
N GLY A 71 -12.89 22.54 -31.20
CA GLY A 71 -11.90 23.55 -30.86
C GLY A 71 -12.27 24.31 -29.58
N ALA A 72 -13.03 23.68 -28.70
CA ALA A 72 -13.46 24.23 -27.42
C ALA A 72 -12.43 24.01 -26.30
N LEU A 73 -11.30 23.34 -26.59
CA LEU A 73 -10.19 23.26 -25.67
C LEU A 73 -9.55 24.65 -25.50
N SER A 74 -9.61 25.19 -24.29
CA SER A 74 -8.91 26.41 -23.90
C SER A 74 -7.88 26.11 -22.82
N CYS A 75 -6.74 26.78 -22.90
CA CYS A 75 -5.71 26.68 -21.88
C CYS A 75 -6.14 27.49 -20.66
N LEU A 76 -6.28 26.87 -19.50
CA LEU A 76 -6.71 27.59 -18.27
C LEU A 76 -5.63 28.52 -17.69
N ILE A 77 -4.45 28.61 -18.31
CA ILE A 77 -3.36 29.50 -17.87
C ILE A 77 -3.41 30.82 -18.64
N CYS A 78 -3.43 30.78 -19.97
CA CYS A 78 -3.53 31.99 -20.81
C CYS A 78 -4.96 32.34 -21.24
N LEU A 79 -5.93 31.46 -20.99
CA LEU A 79 -7.34 31.57 -21.37
C LEU A 79 -7.60 31.57 -22.89
N GLU A 80 -6.59 31.30 -23.70
CA GLU A 80 -6.70 31.20 -25.16
C GLU A 80 -7.14 29.81 -25.63
N ARG A 81 -7.69 29.74 -26.84
CA ARG A 81 -8.05 28.48 -27.52
C ARG A 81 -6.78 27.74 -27.94
N ILE A 82 -6.79 26.42 -27.75
CA ILE A 82 -5.72 25.53 -28.17
C ILE A 82 -5.98 25.10 -29.62
N LYS A 83 -5.10 25.48 -30.54
CA LYS A 83 -5.18 25.12 -31.95
C LYS A 83 -4.61 23.72 -32.18
N PRO A 84 -5.05 23.00 -33.23
CA PRO A 84 -4.50 21.70 -33.60
C PRO A 84 -2.98 21.68 -33.84
N THR A 85 -2.40 22.83 -34.23
CA THR A 85 -0.97 23.02 -34.48
C THR A 85 -0.17 23.36 -33.23
N ASP A 86 -0.83 23.71 -32.13
CA ASP A 86 -0.16 24.19 -30.94
C ASP A 86 0.52 23.02 -30.20
N PRO A 87 1.77 23.18 -29.75
CA PRO A 87 2.40 22.22 -28.84
C PRO A 87 1.65 22.20 -27.50
N THR A 88 1.23 21.01 -27.08
CA THR A 88 0.38 20.86 -25.89
C THR A 88 0.96 19.91 -24.86
N TRP A 89 0.44 20.01 -23.65
CA TRP A 89 0.60 19.01 -22.60
C TRP A 89 -0.76 18.72 -21.98
N SER A 90 -1.00 17.46 -21.63
CA SER A 90 -2.22 17.05 -20.94
C SER A 90 -1.89 16.40 -19.60
N CYS A 91 -2.73 16.68 -18.59
CA CYS A 91 -2.58 16.11 -17.26
C CYS A 91 -2.78 14.59 -17.28
N SER A 92 -1.71 13.82 -17.12
CA SER A 92 -1.73 12.35 -17.19
C SER A 92 -2.33 11.66 -15.96
N SER A 93 -2.28 12.30 -14.78
CA SER A 93 -2.59 11.62 -13.52
C SER A 93 -4.06 11.67 -13.08
N ARG A 94 -4.85 12.67 -13.47
CA ARG A 94 -6.21 12.82 -12.93
C ARG A 94 -7.24 13.47 -13.86
N CYS A 95 -6.96 14.67 -14.35
CA CYS A 95 -8.01 15.50 -14.97
C CYS A 95 -7.95 15.59 -16.50
N PHE A 96 -6.84 15.16 -17.12
CA PHE A 96 -6.65 15.11 -18.57
C PHE A 96 -6.92 16.42 -19.32
N ALA A 97 -6.92 17.55 -18.59
CA ALA A 97 -7.01 18.86 -19.22
C ALA A 97 -5.76 19.17 -20.01
N VAL A 98 -5.97 19.80 -21.16
CA VAL A 98 -4.93 20.17 -22.13
C VAL A 98 -4.54 21.62 -21.90
N PHE A 99 -3.25 21.89 -21.97
CA PHE A 99 -2.64 23.21 -21.84
C PHE A 99 -1.62 23.40 -22.95
N HIS A 100 -1.32 24.63 -23.33
CA HIS A 100 -0.13 24.91 -24.14
C HIS A 100 1.13 24.48 -23.39
N LEU A 101 2.10 23.90 -24.12
CA LEU A 101 3.34 23.39 -23.56
C LEU A 101 4.12 24.48 -22.81
N LEU A 102 4.27 25.66 -23.45
CA LEU A 102 4.98 26.80 -22.85
C LEU A 102 4.27 27.33 -21.59
N CYS A 103 2.94 27.37 -21.59
CA CYS A 103 2.17 27.81 -20.43
C CYS A 103 2.39 26.88 -19.23
N ILE A 104 2.31 25.56 -19.43
CA ILE A 104 2.47 24.62 -18.34
C ILE A 104 3.92 24.55 -17.83
N GLN A 105 4.91 24.72 -18.71
CA GLN A 105 6.33 24.83 -18.34
C GLN A 105 6.55 26.02 -17.41
N SER A 106 6.09 27.21 -17.81
CA SER A 106 6.18 28.43 -17.00
C SER A 106 5.49 28.23 -15.64
N TRP A 107 4.28 27.65 -15.64
CA TRP A 107 3.54 27.34 -14.42
C TRP A 107 4.29 26.39 -13.47
N ALA A 108 4.87 25.30 -14.00
CA ALA A 108 5.61 24.32 -13.22
C ALA A 108 6.88 24.95 -12.60
N HIS A 109 7.62 25.75 -13.37
CA HIS A 109 8.79 26.47 -12.89
C HIS A 109 8.44 27.50 -11.81
N GLN A 110 7.42 28.34 -12.02
CA GLN A 110 6.99 29.32 -11.02
C GLN A 110 6.50 28.64 -9.73
N SER A 111 5.72 27.58 -9.85
CA SER A 111 5.20 26.82 -8.70
C SER A 111 6.32 26.18 -7.88
N SER A 112 7.28 25.54 -8.55
CA SER A 112 8.41 24.88 -7.88
C SER A 112 9.37 25.88 -7.25
N ASN A 113 9.65 27.01 -7.90
CA ASN A 113 10.48 28.08 -7.34
C ASN A 113 9.84 28.70 -6.09
N LEU A 114 8.52 28.91 -6.11
CA LEU A 114 7.78 29.41 -4.95
C LEU A 114 7.79 28.39 -3.79
N ALA A 115 7.70 27.09 -4.09
CA ALA A 115 7.85 26.04 -3.09
C ALA A 115 9.27 26.03 -2.48
N ALA A 116 10.31 26.17 -3.31
CA ALA A 116 11.69 26.27 -2.87
C ALA A 116 11.92 27.48 -1.96
N ALA A 117 11.42 28.66 -2.34
CA ALA A 117 11.52 29.87 -1.52
C ALA A 117 10.85 29.71 -0.14
N ARG A 118 9.68 29.07 -0.08
CA ARG A 118 8.98 28.77 1.19
C ARG A 118 9.69 27.74 2.07
N ALA A 119 10.44 26.81 1.48
CA ALA A 119 11.22 25.83 2.21
C ALA A 119 12.54 26.43 2.72
N ALA A 120 13.18 27.29 1.93
CA ALA A 120 14.36 28.05 2.32
C ALA A 120 14.08 28.94 3.55
N SER A 121 12.91 29.59 3.59
CA SER A 121 12.51 30.40 4.76
C SER A 121 12.26 29.58 6.03
N ARG A 122 12.11 28.26 5.92
CA ARG A 122 11.92 27.33 7.05
C ARG A 122 13.19 26.56 7.43
N ALA A 123 14.35 26.91 6.88
CA ALA A 123 15.63 26.22 7.08
C ALA A 123 15.55 24.70 6.85
N ALA A 124 14.66 24.25 5.96
CA ALA A 124 14.56 22.85 5.57
C ALA A 124 15.64 22.51 4.54
N THR A 125 16.27 21.34 4.68
CA THR A 125 17.19 20.81 3.66
C THR A 125 16.42 20.52 2.37
N LEU A 126 16.78 21.23 1.30
CA LEU A 126 16.15 21.10 -0.01
C LEU A 126 16.97 20.17 -0.91
N ASN A 127 16.31 19.10 -1.37
CA ASN A 127 16.78 18.31 -2.50
C ASN A 127 15.86 18.58 -3.69
N ASP A 128 16.36 18.52 -4.92
CA ASP A 128 15.55 18.80 -6.12
C ASP A 128 14.32 17.88 -6.24
N ASP A 129 14.43 16.65 -5.70
CA ASP A 129 13.35 15.65 -5.63
C ASP A 129 12.19 16.02 -4.68
N THR A 130 12.41 16.93 -3.73
CA THR A 130 11.34 17.39 -2.82
C THR A 130 10.52 18.54 -3.41
N LEU A 131 10.98 19.15 -4.51
CA LEU A 131 10.28 20.22 -5.18
C LEU A 131 9.15 19.66 -6.06
N ARG A 132 7.92 20.04 -5.71
CA ARG A 132 6.69 19.64 -6.41
C ARG A 132 5.99 20.85 -7.03
N TRP A 133 5.30 20.61 -8.13
CA TRP A 133 4.37 21.55 -8.75
C TRP A 133 2.99 20.89 -8.89
N HIS A 134 1.96 21.68 -9.16
CA HIS A 134 0.57 21.20 -9.13
C HIS A 134 -0.10 21.44 -10.47
N CYS A 135 -0.95 20.52 -10.93
CA CYS A 135 -1.79 20.77 -12.12
C CYS A 135 -2.72 21.98 -11.87
N PRO A 136 -2.79 22.97 -12.79
CA PRO A 136 -3.65 24.14 -12.63
C PRO A 136 -5.14 23.81 -12.42
N LYS A 137 -5.64 22.73 -13.03
CA LYS A 137 -7.06 22.36 -12.94
C LYS A 137 -7.40 21.51 -11.72
N CYS A 138 -6.64 20.45 -11.46
CA CYS A 138 -7.00 19.46 -10.43
C CYS A 138 -6.08 19.42 -9.22
N ARG A 139 -5.04 20.26 -9.22
CA ARG A 139 -4.06 20.40 -8.14
C ARG A 139 -3.35 19.10 -7.73
N ILE A 140 -3.34 18.09 -8.62
CA ILE A 140 -2.54 16.88 -8.40
C ILE A 140 -1.06 17.26 -8.46
N GLU A 141 -0.27 16.69 -7.55
CA GLU A 141 1.16 16.97 -7.41
C GLU A 141 1.98 16.20 -8.45
N TYR A 142 2.98 16.88 -9.00
CA TYR A 142 4.00 16.32 -9.87
C TYR A 142 5.38 16.72 -9.33
N PRO A 143 6.38 15.82 -9.36
CA PRO A 143 7.75 16.19 -9.05
C PRO A 143 8.31 17.12 -10.13
N LYS A 144 9.29 17.96 -9.77
CA LYS A 144 9.95 18.88 -10.71
C LYS A 144 10.56 18.17 -11.92
N SER A 145 11.07 16.95 -11.73
CA SER A 145 11.59 16.10 -12.81
C SER A 145 10.56 15.76 -13.89
N GLN A 146 9.26 15.76 -13.56
CA GLN A 146 8.14 15.55 -14.48
C GLN A 146 7.64 16.84 -15.13
N THR A 147 8.41 17.93 -15.08
CA THR A 147 8.09 19.14 -15.86
C THR A 147 8.16 18.79 -17.35
N PRO A 148 7.08 19.02 -18.14
CA PRO A 148 7.04 18.59 -19.53
C PRO A 148 8.03 19.39 -20.37
N LYS A 149 8.98 18.71 -21.02
CA LYS A 149 9.98 19.35 -21.89
C LYS A 149 9.61 19.31 -23.37
N TYR A 150 8.97 18.21 -23.78
CA TYR A 150 8.63 17.95 -25.17
C TYR A 150 7.13 17.78 -25.34
N TYR A 151 6.68 18.01 -26.57
CA TYR A 151 5.29 17.83 -26.96
C TYR A 151 5.07 16.39 -27.43
N TYR A 152 4.23 15.65 -26.71
CA TYR A 152 3.87 14.27 -27.07
C TYR A 152 2.37 14.15 -27.37
N CYS A 153 2.03 13.14 -28.17
CA CYS A 153 0.64 12.74 -28.36
C CYS A 153 -0.01 12.27 -27.04
N PHE A 154 -1.34 12.14 -27.00
CA PHE A 154 -2.06 11.75 -25.77
C PHE A 154 -1.62 10.41 -25.16
N CYS A 155 -1.14 9.45 -25.95
CA CYS A 155 -0.62 8.18 -25.45
C CYS A 155 0.88 8.22 -25.08
N GLY A 156 1.59 9.31 -25.38
CA GLY A 156 3.01 9.51 -25.06
C GLY A 156 4.00 8.83 -26.00
N LYS A 157 3.53 8.12 -27.05
CA LYS A 157 4.40 7.32 -27.94
C LYS A 157 5.15 8.14 -28.99
N LEU A 158 4.53 9.23 -29.47
CA LEU A 158 5.04 10.03 -30.58
C LEU A 158 5.28 11.46 -30.11
N GLU A 159 6.51 11.93 -30.28
CA GLU A 159 6.86 13.33 -30.12
C GLU A 159 6.42 14.12 -31.36
N ASN A 160 5.89 15.33 -31.17
CA ASN A 160 5.41 16.22 -32.23
C ASN A 160 4.47 15.50 -33.22
N PRO A 161 3.29 15.03 -32.77
CA PRO A 161 2.38 14.27 -33.62
C PRO A 161 1.97 15.05 -34.89
N PRO A 162 1.77 14.34 -36.01
CA PRO A 162 1.45 14.97 -37.29
C PRO A 162 0.09 15.67 -37.25
N HIS A 163 -0.02 16.76 -38.00
CA HIS A 163 -1.28 17.43 -38.25
C HIS A 163 -1.91 16.86 -39.53
N ASP A 164 -2.85 15.92 -39.37
CA ASP A 164 -3.62 15.33 -40.47
C ASP A 164 -5.12 15.55 -40.21
N PRO A 165 -5.92 16.03 -41.18
CA PRO A 165 -7.38 16.18 -41.03
C PRO A 165 -8.16 14.92 -40.65
N TRP A 166 -7.62 13.73 -40.95
CA TRP A 166 -8.24 12.43 -40.68
C TRP A 166 -7.86 11.84 -39.33
N ILE A 167 -6.83 12.40 -38.68
CA ILE A 167 -6.35 11.99 -37.37
C ILE A 167 -6.84 12.99 -36.33
N LEU A 168 -7.18 12.49 -35.15
CA LEU A 168 -7.54 13.36 -34.04
C LEU A 168 -6.36 14.31 -33.71
N PRO A 169 -6.57 15.64 -33.59
CA PRO A 169 -5.50 16.56 -33.23
C PRO A 169 -4.78 16.15 -31.93
N HIS A 170 -3.47 16.33 -31.91
CA HIS A 170 -2.58 15.91 -30.81
C HIS A 170 -2.58 14.39 -30.52
N SER A 171 -3.09 13.58 -31.45
CA SER A 171 -3.03 12.13 -31.42
C SER A 171 -2.04 11.60 -32.45
N CYS A 172 -1.50 10.40 -32.23
CA CYS A 172 -0.61 9.74 -33.19
C CYS A 172 -1.34 8.85 -34.19
N GLY A 173 -2.68 8.73 -34.13
CA GLY A 173 -3.47 7.86 -35.02
C GLY A 173 -3.38 6.36 -34.72
N GLU A 174 -2.29 5.91 -34.09
CA GLU A 174 -2.06 4.50 -33.71
C GLU A 174 -2.84 4.05 -32.47
N ILE A 175 -2.87 2.73 -32.24
CA ILE A 175 -3.43 2.11 -31.02
C ILE A 175 -2.74 2.69 -29.77
N CYS A 176 -3.54 3.12 -28.80
CA CYS A 176 -3.11 3.80 -27.59
C CYS A 176 -2.09 2.98 -26.81
N GLY A 177 -2.35 1.70 -26.53
CA GLY A 177 -1.41 0.78 -25.87
C GLY A 177 -1.01 1.15 -24.44
N ARG A 178 -1.62 2.17 -23.83
CA ARG A 178 -1.39 2.49 -22.40
C ARG A 178 -1.90 1.32 -21.53
N PRO A 179 -1.21 0.98 -20.43
CA PRO A 179 -1.69 -0.04 -19.51
C PRO A 179 -3.05 0.36 -18.93
N LEU A 180 -3.99 -0.59 -18.91
CA LEU A 180 -5.35 -0.31 -18.43
C LEU A 180 -5.40 -0.16 -16.92
N THR A 181 -6.41 0.58 -16.46
CA THR A 181 -6.73 0.73 -15.04
C THR A 181 -6.99 -0.65 -14.40
N TYR A 182 -6.72 -0.77 -13.10
CA TYR A 182 -6.85 -2.01 -12.30
C TYR A 182 -5.79 -3.10 -12.52
N ASN A 183 -4.64 -2.76 -13.13
CA ASN A 183 -3.45 -3.61 -13.22
C ASN A 183 -3.73 -5.03 -13.72
N CYS A 184 -4.65 -5.15 -14.68
CA CYS A 184 -5.11 -6.42 -15.22
C CYS A 184 -4.15 -7.07 -16.23
N GLY A 185 -2.98 -6.45 -16.47
CA GLY A 185 -1.98 -6.90 -17.44
C GLY A 185 -2.36 -6.66 -18.90
N HIS A 186 -3.44 -5.94 -19.17
CA HIS A 186 -3.90 -5.62 -20.52
C HIS A 186 -3.66 -4.15 -20.88
N GLU A 187 -3.56 -3.90 -22.18
CA GLU A 187 -3.32 -2.59 -22.77
C GLU A 187 -4.57 -2.03 -23.46
N CYS A 188 -4.60 -0.71 -23.61
CA CYS A 188 -5.69 0.00 -24.28
C CYS A 188 -5.70 -0.30 -25.78
N LEU A 189 -6.83 -0.80 -26.28
CA LEU A 189 -7.05 -1.13 -27.70
C LEU A 189 -7.67 0.00 -28.52
N LEU A 190 -8.07 1.09 -27.86
CA LEU A 190 -8.57 2.29 -28.56
C LEU A 190 -7.44 2.93 -29.36
N LEU A 191 -7.78 3.64 -30.44
CA LEU A 191 -6.82 4.58 -31.05
C LEU A 191 -6.43 5.65 -30.03
N CYS A 192 -5.28 6.29 -30.22
CA CYS A 192 -4.78 7.31 -29.32
C CYS A 192 -5.85 8.41 -29.09
N HIS A 193 -6.22 8.60 -27.83
CA HIS A 193 -7.40 9.34 -27.41
C HIS A 193 -7.07 10.23 -26.20
N PRO A 194 -7.76 11.37 -26.04
CA PRO A 194 -7.67 12.19 -24.84
C PRO A 194 -8.40 11.49 -23.68
N GLY A 195 -8.07 11.90 -22.45
CA GLY A 195 -8.73 11.35 -21.27
C GLY A 195 -8.18 10.01 -20.78
N PRO A 196 -8.81 9.43 -19.75
CA PRO A 196 -8.42 8.15 -19.16
C PRO A 196 -8.73 6.99 -20.10
N CYS A 197 -7.92 5.92 -20.05
CA CYS A 197 -8.25 4.68 -20.75
C CYS A 197 -9.45 3.98 -20.08
N PRO A 198 -10.36 3.36 -20.86
CA PRO A 198 -11.50 2.64 -20.31
C PRO A 198 -11.04 1.35 -19.59
N SER A 199 -11.91 0.76 -18.79
CA SER A 199 -11.64 -0.56 -18.19
C SER A 199 -11.46 -1.66 -19.24
N CYS A 200 -10.75 -2.74 -18.91
CA CYS A 200 -10.56 -3.86 -19.83
C CYS A 200 -11.89 -4.44 -20.38
N PRO A 201 -12.04 -4.55 -21.71
CA PRO A 201 -13.26 -5.11 -22.32
C PRO A 201 -13.35 -6.63 -22.19
N LYS A 202 -12.23 -7.33 -21.91
CA LYS A 202 -12.20 -8.79 -21.82
C LYS A 202 -13.05 -9.31 -20.66
N LEU A 203 -13.82 -10.36 -20.93
CA LEU A 203 -14.56 -11.12 -19.93
C LEU A 203 -13.72 -12.29 -19.44
N VAL A 204 -13.78 -12.53 -18.13
CA VAL A 204 -13.09 -13.61 -17.42
C VAL A 204 -14.08 -14.31 -16.50
N LYS A 205 -13.95 -15.63 -16.36
CA LYS A 205 -14.71 -16.41 -15.37
C LYS A 205 -14.01 -16.29 -14.03
N THR A 206 -14.69 -15.74 -13.03
CA THR A 206 -14.13 -15.53 -11.69
C THR A 206 -15.11 -15.98 -10.62
N LYS A 207 -14.58 -16.29 -9.44
CA LYS A 207 -15.36 -16.75 -8.28
C LYS A 207 -15.50 -15.62 -7.25
N CYS A 208 -16.56 -15.63 -6.43
CA CYS A 208 -16.67 -14.71 -5.27
C CYS A 208 -15.41 -14.79 -4.43
N TYR A 209 -15.16 -13.75 -3.63
CA TYR A 209 -14.19 -13.86 -2.54
C TYR A 209 -14.39 -15.13 -1.70
N CYS A 210 -15.63 -15.58 -1.48
CA CYS A 210 -15.97 -16.81 -0.75
C CYS A 210 -15.91 -18.11 -1.55
N GLY A 211 -15.75 -18.05 -2.87
CA GLY A 211 -15.77 -19.23 -3.75
C GLY A 211 -17.15 -19.83 -4.01
N ALA A 212 -18.22 -19.35 -3.37
CA ALA A 212 -19.55 -19.97 -3.45
C ALA A 212 -20.28 -19.76 -4.79
N LYS A 213 -19.98 -18.67 -5.50
CA LYS A 213 -20.57 -18.36 -6.81
C LYS A 213 -19.46 -18.11 -7.82
N GLU A 214 -19.62 -18.64 -9.01
CA GLU A 214 -18.82 -18.34 -10.19
C GLU A 214 -19.66 -17.50 -11.16
N ASP A 215 -19.04 -16.46 -11.74
CA ASP A 215 -19.72 -15.53 -12.65
C ASP A 215 -18.75 -15.08 -13.76
N VAL A 216 -19.30 -14.69 -14.91
CA VAL A 216 -18.51 -14.10 -16.00
C VAL A 216 -18.48 -12.60 -15.79
N ARG A 217 -17.30 -12.05 -15.48
CA ARG A 217 -17.13 -10.61 -15.22
C ARG A 217 -16.04 -10.02 -16.10
N ARG A 218 -16.03 -8.68 -16.22
CA ARG A 218 -14.94 -7.98 -16.93
C ARG A 218 -13.65 -8.08 -16.13
N CYS A 219 -12.53 -8.20 -16.83
CA CYS A 219 -11.21 -8.44 -16.25
C CYS A 219 -10.80 -7.37 -15.21
N GLY A 220 -11.12 -6.09 -15.46
CA GLY A 220 -10.84 -5.00 -14.51
C GLY A 220 -11.68 -5.05 -13.22
N PHE A 221 -12.78 -5.81 -13.22
CA PHE A 221 -13.71 -5.97 -12.11
C PHE A 221 -13.93 -7.46 -11.79
N LYS A 222 -12.84 -8.23 -11.88
CA LYS A 222 -12.83 -9.68 -11.68
C LYS A 222 -13.24 -10.08 -10.26
N ASP A 223 -12.90 -9.25 -9.28
CA ASP A 223 -13.10 -9.49 -7.86
C ASP A 223 -14.50 -9.01 -7.44
N PHE A 224 -15.28 -9.85 -6.77
CA PHE A 224 -16.64 -9.51 -6.38
C PHE A 224 -17.13 -10.26 -5.13
N SER A 225 -18.07 -9.63 -4.43
CA SER A 225 -18.86 -10.25 -3.36
C SER A 225 -20.23 -10.69 -3.88
N CYS A 226 -20.67 -11.89 -3.49
CA CYS A 226 -21.96 -12.48 -3.81
C CYS A 226 -23.05 -11.97 -2.86
N LYS A 227 -22.68 -11.13 -1.87
CA LYS A 227 -23.56 -10.59 -0.82
C LYS A 227 -24.25 -11.63 0.07
N GLY A 228 -24.01 -12.92 -0.15
CA GLY A 228 -24.42 -14.00 0.74
C GLY A 228 -23.43 -14.21 1.89
N VAL A 229 -23.76 -15.12 2.81
CA VAL A 229 -22.85 -15.50 3.91
C VAL A 229 -21.62 -16.22 3.36
N CYS A 230 -20.43 -15.82 3.79
CA CYS A 230 -19.14 -16.29 3.28
C CYS A 230 -18.97 -17.81 3.44
N ARG A 231 -19.29 -18.38 4.61
CA ARG A 231 -19.22 -19.83 4.91
C ARG A 231 -17.87 -20.52 4.66
N LYS A 232 -16.81 -19.77 4.32
CA LYS A 232 -15.43 -20.26 4.28
C LYS A 232 -15.03 -20.86 5.62
N THR A 233 -14.23 -21.92 5.58
CA THR A 233 -13.65 -22.52 6.79
C THR A 233 -12.67 -21.53 7.41
N LEU A 234 -12.89 -21.18 8.69
CA LEU A 234 -12.01 -20.29 9.45
C LEU A 234 -10.69 -20.99 9.78
N ALA A 235 -9.68 -20.23 10.18
CA ALA A 235 -8.35 -20.75 10.55
C ALA A 235 -8.38 -21.83 11.66
N CYS A 236 -9.44 -21.88 12.47
CA CYS A 236 -9.61 -22.94 13.48
C CYS A 236 -9.95 -24.32 12.91
N GLY A 237 -10.30 -24.43 11.62
CA GLY A 237 -10.61 -25.68 10.92
C GLY A 237 -12.00 -26.27 11.21
N SER A 238 -12.60 -25.94 12.35
CA SER A 238 -13.89 -26.52 12.79
C SER A 238 -15.10 -25.61 12.55
N HIS A 239 -14.89 -24.31 12.32
CA HIS A 239 -15.97 -23.34 12.18
C HIS A 239 -15.96 -22.65 10.83
N ARG A 240 -17.15 -22.26 10.38
CA ARG A 240 -17.38 -21.52 9.13
C ARG A 240 -17.61 -20.04 9.42
N CYS A 241 -17.17 -19.18 8.51
CA CYS A 241 -17.38 -17.74 8.56
C CYS A 241 -18.88 -17.40 8.49
N GLY A 242 -19.36 -16.61 9.46
CA GLY A 242 -20.74 -16.13 9.54
C GLY A 242 -20.94 -14.75 8.92
N GLU A 243 -19.86 -14.06 8.53
CA GLU A 243 -19.93 -12.74 7.90
C GLU A 243 -20.41 -12.83 6.45
N ILE A 244 -20.91 -11.72 5.92
CA ILE A 244 -21.23 -11.54 4.50
C ILE A 244 -19.95 -11.72 3.65
N CYS A 245 -20.03 -12.25 2.40
CA CYS A 245 -18.88 -12.43 1.49
C CYS A 245 -18.10 -11.09 1.47
N HIS A 246 -16.87 -11.14 1.98
CA HIS A 246 -16.02 -9.98 2.21
C HIS A 246 -14.72 -10.18 1.44
N ASP A 247 -14.03 -9.07 1.17
CA ASP A 247 -12.67 -9.10 0.65
C ASP A 247 -11.70 -9.59 1.75
N GLY A 248 -10.62 -10.27 1.35
CA GLY A 248 -9.56 -10.72 2.24
C GLY A 248 -9.84 -12.00 3.06
N ASP A 249 -8.99 -12.20 4.06
CA ASP A 249 -9.07 -13.35 4.98
C ASP A 249 -10.24 -13.22 5.95
N CYS A 250 -10.82 -14.37 6.31
CA CYS A 250 -11.93 -14.40 7.26
C CYS A 250 -11.50 -14.00 8.66
N PRO A 251 -12.36 -13.30 9.42
CA PRO A 251 -12.06 -12.92 10.79
C PRO A 251 -11.84 -14.15 11.69
N MET A 252 -11.10 -13.94 12.78
CA MET A 252 -10.83 -14.98 13.78
C MET A 252 -12.13 -15.55 14.36
N CYS A 253 -12.12 -16.84 14.68
CA CYS A 253 -13.30 -17.51 15.21
C CYS A 253 -13.59 -17.12 16.67
N ARG A 254 -14.66 -16.35 16.89
CA ARG A 254 -15.15 -15.92 18.22
C ARG A 254 -16.22 -16.83 18.84
N LYS A 255 -16.41 -18.04 18.29
CA LYS A 255 -17.35 -18.99 18.90
C LYS A 255 -16.80 -19.48 20.22
N LYS A 256 -17.59 -19.37 21.28
CA LYS A 256 -17.27 -19.91 22.60
C LYS A 256 -17.43 -21.41 22.61
N GLY A 257 -16.56 -22.09 23.34
CA GLY A 257 -16.62 -23.54 23.55
C GLY A 257 -15.74 -23.94 24.74
N VAL A 258 -15.96 -25.14 25.25
CA VAL A 258 -15.15 -25.70 26.34
C VAL A 258 -13.90 -26.34 25.74
N TYR A 259 -12.73 -25.80 26.10
CA TYR A 259 -11.44 -26.30 25.63
C TYR A 259 -10.58 -26.74 26.81
N LYS A 260 -9.74 -27.76 26.61
CA LYS A 260 -8.81 -28.27 27.63
C LYS A 260 -7.48 -27.52 27.57
N CYS A 261 -6.83 -27.31 28.72
CA CYS A 261 -5.46 -26.78 28.80
C CYS A 261 -4.49 -27.66 27.98
N GLN A 262 -3.31 -27.13 27.67
CA GLN A 262 -2.20 -27.92 27.10
C GLN A 262 -1.83 -29.17 27.92
N CYS A 263 -2.20 -29.19 29.20
CA CYS A 263 -2.00 -30.28 30.14
C CYS A 263 -3.15 -31.31 30.21
N GLY A 264 -4.31 -31.04 29.61
CA GLY A 264 -5.55 -31.82 29.74
C GLY A 264 -6.29 -31.76 31.09
N LYS A 265 -5.69 -31.19 32.16
CA LYS A 265 -6.25 -31.20 33.53
C LYS A 265 -7.38 -30.20 33.80
N VAL A 266 -7.46 -29.11 33.04
CA VAL A 266 -8.44 -28.02 33.26
C VAL A 266 -9.19 -27.75 31.98
N GLU A 267 -10.50 -27.63 32.08
CA GLU A 267 -11.39 -27.28 30.99
C GLU A 267 -12.02 -25.91 31.28
N LEU A 268 -11.94 -24.98 30.34
CA LEU A 268 -12.54 -23.65 30.47
C LEU A 268 -13.32 -23.28 29.22
N GLU A 269 -14.40 -22.53 29.39
CA GLU A 269 -15.10 -21.90 28.28
C GLU A 269 -14.27 -20.72 27.76
N ARG A 270 -13.87 -20.79 26.49
CA ARG A 270 -13.07 -19.76 25.82
C ARG A 270 -13.50 -19.60 24.38
N GLU A 271 -13.07 -18.51 23.74
CA GLU A 271 -13.22 -18.34 22.31
C GLU A 271 -12.35 -19.34 21.55
N CYS A 272 -12.81 -19.80 20.39
CA CYS A 272 -12.10 -20.78 19.58
C CYS A 272 -10.69 -20.32 19.15
N CYS A 273 -10.51 -19.01 18.94
CA CYS A 273 -9.19 -18.41 18.71
C CYS A 273 -8.22 -18.57 19.89
N GLU A 274 -8.75 -18.68 21.12
CA GLU A 274 -8.00 -18.86 22.36
C GLU A 274 -8.05 -20.31 22.89
N ARG A 275 -8.42 -21.28 22.04
CA ARG A 275 -8.55 -22.69 22.43
C ARG A 275 -7.27 -23.30 23.00
N ILE A 276 -6.09 -22.76 22.66
CA ILE A 276 -4.81 -23.20 23.16
C ILE A 276 -4.42 -22.32 24.34
N PHE A 277 -4.54 -22.84 25.56
CA PHE A 277 -4.16 -22.11 26.76
C PHE A 277 -3.40 -22.98 27.76
N ARG A 278 -2.67 -22.32 28.65
CA ARG A 278 -1.96 -22.92 29.78
C ARG A 278 -2.74 -22.58 31.04
N CYS A 279 -2.99 -23.55 31.91
CA CYS A 279 -3.56 -23.28 33.22
C CYS A 279 -2.46 -22.93 34.24
N GLU A 280 -2.86 -22.40 35.38
CA GLU A 280 -1.95 -22.02 36.48
C GLU A 280 -1.46 -23.22 37.29
N ASN A 281 -1.98 -24.42 37.01
CA ASN A 281 -1.57 -25.61 37.75
C ASN A 281 -0.12 -25.99 37.43
N PRO A 282 0.70 -26.30 38.45
CA PRO A 282 2.03 -26.84 38.25
C PRO A 282 1.94 -28.19 37.53
N CYS A 283 2.95 -28.52 36.72
CA CYS A 283 2.96 -29.77 35.97
C CYS A 283 2.99 -30.99 36.89
N GLN A 284 3.79 -30.94 37.97
CA GLN A 284 3.98 -31.96 39.01
C GLN A 284 4.40 -33.37 38.50
N LYS A 285 4.64 -33.52 37.19
CA LYS A 285 5.16 -34.78 36.63
C LYS A 285 6.62 -34.95 37.00
N LEU A 286 7.02 -36.19 37.32
CA LEU A 286 8.42 -36.53 37.54
C LEU A 286 9.23 -36.37 36.24
N LEU A 287 10.36 -35.70 36.34
CA LEU A 287 11.37 -35.60 35.27
C LEU A 287 12.02 -36.96 35.04
N GLY A 288 12.72 -37.16 33.93
CA GLY A 288 13.34 -38.44 33.56
C GLY A 288 14.26 -39.08 34.63
N CYS A 289 14.71 -38.29 35.62
CA CYS A 289 15.44 -38.75 36.81
C CYS A 289 14.64 -39.58 37.83
N GLY A 290 13.30 -39.58 37.75
CA GLY A 290 12.40 -40.27 38.69
C GLY A 290 12.31 -39.64 40.10
N ARG A 291 13.06 -38.58 40.41
CA ARG A 291 13.12 -37.97 41.75
C ARG A 291 12.72 -36.50 41.82
N HIS A 292 12.93 -35.74 40.75
CA HIS A 292 12.58 -34.32 40.69
C HIS A 292 11.28 -34.10 39.92
N VAL A 293 10.46 -33.19 40.43
CA VAL A 293 9.21 -32.77 39.77
C VAL A 293 9.47 -31.65 38.78
N CYS A 294 8.68 -31.63 37.71
CA CYS A 294 8.73 -30.56 36.74
C CYS A 294 8.17 -29.27 37.34
N GLU A 295 9.05 -28.28 37.52
CA GLU A 295 8.70 -26.92 37.97
C GLU A 295 8.14 -26.04 36.85
N ARG A 296 8.18 -26.53 35.59
CA ARG A 296 7.52 -25.84 34.49
C ARG A 296 6.02 -25.86 34.77
N GLY A 297 5.37 -24.71 34.67
CA GLY A 297 3.90 -24.62 34.70
C GLY A 297 3.25 -25.43 33.57
N CYS A 298 1.94 -25.30 33.40
CA CYS A 298 1.22 -26.03 32.34
C CYS A 298 1.92 -25.91 30.97
N HIS A 299 2.37 -27.04 30.42
CA HIS A 299 3.03 -27.12 29.13
C HIS A 299 2.56 -28.35 28.36
N LYS A 300 2.62 -28.27 27.03
CA LYS A 300 2.42 -29.42 26.14
C LYS A 300 3.67 -30.30 26.10
N GLY A 301 3.51 -31.62 26.04
CA GLY A 301 4.60 -32.58 25.81
C GLY A 301 5.33 -33.08 27.08
N ASN A 302 6.47 -33.74 26.88
CA ASN A 302 7.28 -34.32 27.95
C ASN A 302 8.05 -33.24 28.74
N CYS A 303 8.27 -33.47 30.03
CA CYS A 303 8.89 -32.48 30.92
C CYS A 303 10.39 -32.25 30.67
N GLY A 304 11.03 -33.16 29.94
CA GLY A 304 12.46 -33.12 29.61
C GLY A 304 13.33 -33.80 30.68
N GLU A 305 14.65 -33.68 30.49
CA GLU A 305 15.64 -34.18 31.44
C GLU A 305 15.72 -33.28 32.68
N CYS A 306 16.20 -33.85 33.78
CA CYS A 306 16.40 -33.08 35.01
C CYS A 306 17.56 -32.10 34.82
N PRO A 307 17.40 -30.79 35.12
CA PRO A 307 18.48 -29.81 35.06
C PRO A 307 19.69 -30.17 35.94
N LEU A 308 19.48 -31.01 36.95
CA LEU A 308 20.49 -31.49 37.89
C LEU A 308 21.08 -32.85 37.47
N GLN A 309 20.66 -33.43 36.35
CA GLN A 309 21.16 -34.70 35.85
C GLN A 309 22.19 -34.45 34.73
N GLY A 310 23.30 -35.19 34.77
CA GLY A 310 24.37 -35.06 33.77
C GLY A 310 25.59 -34.31 34.31
N LYS A 311 26.16 -33.40 33.49
CA LYS A 311 27.43 -32.73 33.79
C LYS A 311 27.21 -31.59 34.78
N ARG A 312 27.76 -31.71 35.99
CA ARG A 312 27.68 -30.67 37.03
C ARG A 312 29.07 -30.19 37.40
N THR A 313 29.23 -28.88 37.57
CA THR A 313 30.53 -28.30 37.94
C THR A 313 30.59 -27.98 39.43
N CYS A 314 31.80 -28.00 40.03
CA CYS A 314 32.02 -27.42 41.36
C CYS A 314 31.43 -26.00 41.41
N PRO A 315 31.11 -25.47 42.61
CA PRO A 315 30.72 -24.07 42.75
C PRO A 315 31.70 -23.10 42.08
N CYS A 316 32.99 -23.45 42.02
CA CYS A 316 34.07 -22.71 41.37
C CYS A 316 34.17 -22.82 39.84
N GLY A 317 33.39 -23.69 39.17
CA GLY A 317 33.50 -23.98 37.74
C GLY A 317 34.71 -24.82 37.29
N LYS A 318 35.79 -24.91 38.09
CA LYS A 318 37.05 -25.58 37.71
C LYS A 318 36.98 -27.09 37.49
N ARG A 319 36.11 -27.81 38.22
CA ARG A 319 35.99 -29.28 38.12
C ARG A 319 34.60 -29.64 37.64
N VAL A 320 34.53 -30.42 36.56
CA VAL A 320 33.30 -31.00 36.02
C VAL A 320 33.19 -32.43 36.54
N TYR A 321 31.99 -32.81 36.98
CA TYR A 321 31.63 -34.16 37.37
C TYR A 321 30.58 -34.66 36.39
N GLU A 322 30.86 -35.80 35.75
CA GLU A 322 29.95 -36.44 34.80
C GLU A 322 29.24 -37.62 35.47
N GLY A 323 27.99 -37.89 35.09
CA GLY A 323 27.25 -39.05 35.58
C GLY A 323 26.81 -38.99 37.05
N MET A 324 26.89 -37.83 37.72
CA MET A 324 26.39 -37.71 39.09
C MET A 324 24.86 -37.80 39.13
N ALA A 325 24.35 -38.54 40.10
CA ALA A 325 22.94 -38.59 40.40
C ALA A 325 22.43 -37.21 40.85
N CYS A 326 21.20 -36.89 40.47
CA CYS A 326 20.63 -35.55 40.62
C CYS A 326 20.41 -35.12 42.09
N ASP A 327 20.32 -36.08 43.01
CA ASP A 327 20.18 -35.92 44.46
C ASP A 327 21.50 -35.65 45.17
N VAL A 328 22.63 -36.00 44.55
CA VAL A 328 23.94 -35.81 45.15
C VAL A 328 24.34 -34.35 45.00
N VAL A 329 24.63 -33.71 46.14
CA VAL A 329 25.14 -32.34 46.14
C VAL A 329 26.56 -32.35 45.58
N VAL A 330 26.84 -31.52 44.57
CA VAL A 330 28.17 -31.43 43.95
C VAL A 330 29.25 -31.20 45.03
N PRO A 331 30.28 -32.05 45.15
CA PRO A 331 31.33 -31.87 46.14
C PRO A 331 32.24 -30.68 45.80
N LEU A 332 32.77 -30.06 46.85
CA LEU A 332 33.76 -29.00 46.73
C LEU A 332 35.05 -29.60 46.18
N CYS A 333 35.66 -28.97 45.17
CA CYS A 333 36.86 -29.53 44.54
C CYS A 333 38.15 -29.33 45.37
N GLY A 334 38.08 -28.56 46.46
CA GLY A 334 39.24 -28.24 47.32
C GLY A 334 40.25 -27.25 46.73
N ALA A 335 40.16 -26.91 45.44
CA ALA A 335 40.99 -25.90 44.80
C ALA A 335 40.63 -24.48 45.27
N THR A 336 41.52 -23.51 45.08
CA THR A 336 41.21 -22.08 45.24
C THR A 336 40.04 -21.69 44.34
N CYS A 337 39.10 -20.89 44.86
CA CYS A 337 37.88 -20.51 44.16
C CYS A 337 38.19 -19.71 42.89
N ASP A 338 39.12 -18.75 42.99
CA ASP A 338 39.58 -17.86 41.89
C ASP A 338 38.48 -17.12 41.12
N LYS A 339 37.23 -17.17 41.59
CA LYS A 339 36.14 -16.36 41.03
C LYS A 339 36.46 -14.89 41.22
N LEU A 340 36.14 -14.10 40.20
CA LEU A 340 36.26 -12.65 40.27
C LEU A 340 35.30 -12.11 41.33
N LEU A 341 35.82 -11.36 42.29
CA LEU A 341 35.03 -10.70 43.33
C LEU A 341 34.23 -9.54 42.73
N SER A 342 33.20 -9.08 43.44
CA SER A 342 32.38 -7.91 43.06
C SER A 342 33.21 -6.64 42.81
N CYS A 343 34.41 -6.55 43.40
CA CYS A 343 35.36 -5.46 43.16
C CYS A 343 36.01 -5.49 41.75
N GLY A 344 35.77 -6.52 40.93
CA GLY A 344 36.14 -6.58 39.51
C GLY A 344 37.63 -6.79 39.19
N PHE A 345 38.52 -6.60 40.16
CA PHE A 345 39.97 -6.71 39.98
C PHE A 345 40.64 -7.84 40.76
N HIS A 346 39.98 -8.38 41.79
CA HIS A 346 40.56 -9.42 42.64
C HIS A 346 39.84 -10.74 42.48
N ARG A 347 40.61 -11.83 42.60
CA ARG A 347 40.11 -13.21 42.60
C ARG A 347 39.96 -13.72 44.03
N CYS A 348 38.96 -14.54 44.27
CA CYS A 348 38.67 -15.11 45.59
C CYS A 348 39.81 -16.06 46.02
N PRO A 349 40.55 -15.75 47.12
CA PRO A 349 41.66 -16.57 47.59
C PRO A 349 41.22 -17.80 48.39
N GLU A 350 39.95 -17.84 48.79
CA GLU A 350 39.39 -18.94 49.58
C GLU A 350 39.36 -20.25 48.79
N ARG A 351 39.43 -21.37 49.52
CA ARG A 351 39.17 -22.69 48.92
C ARG A 351 37.73 -22.72 48.40
N CYS A 352 37.47 -23.57 47.40
CA CYS A 352 36.15 -23.75 46.80
C CYS A 352 35.11 -23.93 47.91
N HIS A 353 34.20 -22.97 48.02
CA HIS A 353 33.21 -22.89 49.08
C HIS A 353 31.79 -22.83 48.47
N ARG A 354 30.79 -23.03 49.31
CA ARG A 354 29.38 -22.80 48.95
C ARG A 354 29.02 -21.35 49.32
N GLY A 355 28.11 -20.72 48.57
CA GLY A 355 27.68 -19.33 48.82
C GLY A 355 28.52 -18.25 48.12
N PRO A 356 28.19 -16.96 48.35
CA PRO A 356 28.90 -15.83 47.74
C PRO A 356 30.36 -15.75 48.23
N CYS A 357 31.26 -15.29 47.35
CA CYS A 357 32.66 -15.06 47.71
C CYS A 357 32.76 -13.91 48.72
N ILE A 358 33.85 -13.86 49.49
CA ILE A 358 34.04 -12.80 50.47
C ILE A 358 34.09 -11.42 49.80
N GLU A 359 33.15 -10.55 50.14
CA GLU A 359 32.98 -9.22 49.52
C GLU A 359 34.07 -8.20 49.96
N THR A 360 34.94 -8.59 50.90
CA THR A 360 36.01 -7.71 51.40
C THR A 360 37.33 -8.02 50.71
N CYS A 361 37.68 -7.21 49.70
CA CYS A 361 38.98 -7.25 49.05
C CYS A 361 40.06 -6.75 50.04
N ARG A 362 40.67 -7.65 50.83
CA ARG A 362 41.72 -7.34 51.84
C ARG A 362 43.10 -7.02 51.24
N THR A 363 43.21 -6.89 49.93
CA THR A 363 44.47 -6.60 49.23
C THR A 363 44.71 -5.09 49.08
N VAL A 364 45.91 -4.66 49.46
CA VAL A 364 46.37 -3.28 49.38
C VAL A 364 46.63 -2.90 47.92
N VAL A 365 45.97 -1.87 47.40
CA VAL A 365 46.25 -1.36 46.05
C VAL A 365 47.11 -0.12 46.16
N THR A 366 48.22 -0.09 45.42
CA THR A 366 49.08 1.09 45.34
C THR A 366 48.48 2.06 44.32
N LYS A 367 47.90 3.17 44.79
CA LYS A 367 47.39 4.21 43.89
C LYS A 367 48.45 5.31 43.75
N SER A 368 48.87 5.59 42.53
CA SER A 368 49.74 6.72 42.21
C SER A 368 48.91 7.99 42.01
N SER A 369 49.41 9.12 42.51
CA SER A 369 48.82 10.44 42.20
C SER A 369 48.95 10.77 40.71
N ARG A 370 48.08 11.65 40.18
CA ARG A 370 48.12 12.08 38.76
C ARG A 370 49.42 12.78 38.36
N CYS A 371 50.23 13.23 39.33
CA CYS A 371 51.54 13.84 39.10
C CYS A 371 52.72 12.85 39.21
N GLY A 372 52.48 11.54 39.39
CA GLY A 372 53.51 10.50 39.35
C GLY A 372 54.43 10.40 40.58
N SER A 373 54.56 11.44 41.39
CA SER A 373 55.60 11.53 42.44
C SER A 373 55.25 10.89 43.79
N ALA A 374 54.02 10.45 44.03
CA ALA A 374 53.62 9.84 45.30
C ALA A 374 52.78 8.57 45.10
N ARG A 375 53.22 7.47 45.73
CA ARG A 375 52.52 6.18 45.79
C ARG A 375 51.97 5.98 47.19
N LYS A 376 50.65 5.89 47.34
CA LYS A 376 50.01 5.59 48.64
C LYS A 376 49.36 4.22 48.60
N GLN A 377 49.65 3.40 49.61
CA GLN A 377 48.99 2.12 49.84
C GLN A 377 47.59 2.40 50.40
N VAL A 378 46.55 2.00 49.67
CA VAL A 378 45.15 2.19 50.09
C VAL A 378 44.42 0.85 50.07
N ILE A 379 43.74 0.54 51.18
CA ILE A 379 42.81 -0.60 51.27
C ILE A 379 41.50 -0.13 50.63
N LEU A 380 41.11 -0.74 49.51
CA LEU A 380 39.84 -0.44 48.87
C LEU A 380 38.70 -1.06 49.68
N LYS A 381 38.09 -0.29 50.59
CA LYS A 381 36.76 -0.60 51.12
C LYS A 381 35.74 -0.32 50.01
N VAL A 382 35.11 -1.36 49.49
CA VAL A 382 33.92 -1.21 48.64
C VAL A 382 32.79 -0.70 49.55
N ILE A 383 32.42 0.56 49.40
CA ILE A 383 31.15 1.07 49.92
C ILE A 383 30.09 0.54 48.97
N GLY A 384 29.24 -0.37 49.45
CA GLY A 384 28.12 -0.89 48.68
C GLY A 384 27.25 0.26 48.17
N LYS A 385 27.07 0.34 46.85
CA LYS A 385 26.03 1.17 46.26
C LYS A 385 24.68 0.51 46.60
N MET A 386 23.98 1.08 47.58
CA MET A 386 22.52 1.00 47.62
C MET A 386 21.95 2.03 46.64
N ARG A 387 21.52 1.56 45.47
CA ARG A 387 20.24 1.87 44.79
C ARG A 387 20.22 1.28 43.40
#